data_AF-A0A0Q7MA84-F1
#
_entry.id   AF-A0A0Q7MA84-F1
#
_cell.length_a   1.000
_cell.length_b   1.000
_cell.length_c   1.000
_cell.angle_alpha   90.00
_cell.angle_beta   90.00
_cell.angle_gamma   90.00
#
_symmetry.space_group_name_H-M   'P 1'
#
loop_
_entity.id
_entity.type
_entity.pdbx_description
1 polymer ?
#
loop_
_entity_poly.entity_id
_entity_poly.type
_entity_poly.pdbx_seq_one_letter_code
_entity_poly.pdbx_strand_id
1 'polypeptide(L)'
;MIGSAPISFTNSDGAQKFVPLSALQLNGSILELKTAWASAFDPAEKTTLLALATARAAAGELNPPPVPPPRPAISLSAKHAGPEGNGIVVTTTVEAGAPLVAKLSLKAVQTNVYPGLATAKAAALAIGVDSPTGTAGDPLKGTGVAVVKQSSINAATDLPKVVAPTVVPAAGLDVKSADDSKVLFTLLPAAGYTVTGGLSAAVALDPSGTTFTVTVVYDSSKETGTNTKVTLQTLDQLPAQVAYLVKAEAPQSGAALPPLGSTTTTLTGGAPGLTANGLLYTS
;
A
#
# COMPACT_ATOMS: atom_id res chain seq x y z
N MET A 1 26.73 20.59 1.51
CA MET A 1 26.82 21.52 0.37
C MET A 1 27.85 21.00 -0.61
N ILE A 2 27.61 21.19 -1.91
CA ILE A 2 28.58 20.95 -2.98
C ILE A 2 28.86 22.29 -3.66
N GLY A 3 30.12 22.55 -3.94
CA GLY A 3 30.58 23.75 -4.64
C GLY A 3 32.05 23.60 -4.99
N SER A 4 32.52 24.44 -5.90
CA SER A 4 33.89 24.38 -6.45
C SER A 4 34.95 24.91 -5.50
N ALA A 5 34.59 25.75 -4.52
CA ALA A 5 35.56 26.38 -3.62
C ALA A 5 34.98 26.71 -2.23
N PRO A 6 35.83 26.80 -1.19
CA PRO A 6 35.47 27.39 0.10
C PRO A 6 34.87 28.80 -0.04
N ILE A 7 34.12 29.22 0.99
CA ILE A 7 33.69 30.62 1.10
C ILE A 7 34.80 31.41 1.77
N SER A 8 35.19 32.52 1.16
CA SER A 8 36.16 33.44 1.75
C SER A 8 35.54 34.82 1.98
N PHE A 9 35.87 35.44 3.11
CA PHE A 9 35.49 36.82 3.43
C PHE A 9 36.56 37.46 4.32
N THR A 10 36.57 38.78 4.38
CA THR A 10 37.46 39.55 5.26
C THR A 10 36.70 39.91 6.54
N ASN A 11 37.26 39.62 7.70
CA ASN A 11 36.63 39.97 8.98
C ASN A 11 36.87 41.44 9.36
N SER A 12 36.31 41.88 10.50
CA SER A 12 36.44 43.25 11.00
C SER A 12 37.89 43.67 11.29
N ASP A 13 38.78 42.71 11.55
CA ASP A 13 40.19 42.95 11.82
C ASP A 13 41.04 43.00 10.53
N GLY A 14 40.40 42.90 9.36
CA GLY A 14 41.08 42.86 8.06
C GLY A 14 41.70 41.51 7.72
N ALA A 15 41.48 40.46 8.53
CA ALA A 15 41.99 39.13 8.28
C ALA A 15 41.09 38.35 7.30
N GLN A 16 41.70 37.66 6.35
CA GLN A 16 40.96 36.78 5.43
C GLN A 16 40.60 35.46 6.12
N LYS A 17 39.32 35.11 6.09
CA LYS A 17 38.78 33.84 6.60
C LYS A 17 38.44 32.94 5.42
N PHE A 18 38.72 31.65 5.57
CA PHE A 18 38.33 30.60 4.62
C PHE A 18 37.48 29.57 5.35
N VAL A 19 36.26 29.38 4.87
CA VAL A 19 35.27 28.50 5.48
C VAL A 19 35.01 27.32 4.56
N PRO A 20 35.30 26.08 4.99
CA PRO A 20 35.02 24.90 4.18
C PRO A 20 33.51 24.74 4.03
N LEU A 21 33.06 24.27 2.86
CA LEU A 21 31.63 24.04 2.60
C LEU A 21 31.00 22.98 3.52
N SER A 22 31.84 22.15 4.16
CA SER A 22 31.43 21.20 5.19
C SER A 22 30.95 21.86 6.48
N ALA A 23 31.27 23.13 6.72
CA ALA A 23 30.78 23.95 7.83
C ALA A 23 29.31 24.36 7.67
N LEU A 24 28.79 24.32 6.44
CA LEU A 24 27.44 24.74 6.10
C LEU A 24 26.51 23.54 5.92
N GLN A 25 25.24 23.73 6.23
CA GLN A 25 24.16 22.78 5.99
C GLN A 25 22.92 23.48 5.43
N LEU A 26 22.03 22.71 4.82
CA LEU A 26 20.69 23.16 4.49
C LEU A 26 19.70 22.56 5.49
N ASN A 27 18.84 23.39 6.03
CA ASN A 27 17.68 23.01 6.82
C ASN A 27 16.43 23.36 6.00
N GLY A 28 15.92 22.38 5.25
CA GLY A 28 14.99 22.63 4.16
C GLY A 28 15.66 23.49 3.08
N SER A 29 15.11 24.69 2.83
CA SER A 29 15.66 25.66 1.87
C SER A 29 16.56 26.72 2.52
N ILE A 30 16.73 26.69 3.84
CA ILE A 30 17.49 27.70 4.58
C ILE A 30 18.92 27.21 4.78
N LEU A 31 19.88 28.05 4.42
CA LEU A 31 21.29 27.75 4.57
C LEU A 31 21.77 28.19 5.95
N GLU A 32 22.39 27.28 6.68
CA GLU A 32 22.77 27.45 8.08
C GLU A 32 24.22 27.03 8.33
N LEU A 33 24.82 27.58 9.38
CA LEU A 33 26.10 27.12 9.90
C LEU A 33 25.88 25.92 10.83
N LYS A 34 26.63 24.85 10.65
CA LYS A 34 26.57 23.69 11.54
C LYS A 34 26.97 24.09 12.96
N THR A 35 26.31 23.51 13.96
CA THR A 35 26.55 23.81 15.38
C THR A 35 28.01 23.62 15.79
N ALA A 36 28.70 22.60 15.24
CA ALA A 36 30.12 22.36 15.49
C ALA A 36 31.05 23.51 15.04
N TRP A 37 30.58 24.37 14.13
CA TRP A 37 31.31 25.54 13.63
C TRP A 37 30.84 26.85 14.27
N ALA A 38 29.77 26.82 15.06
CA ALA A 38 29.15 28.04 15.60
C ALA A 38 30.08 28.82 16.55
N SER A 39 31.00 28.17 17.25
CA SER A 39 31.96 28.84 18.14
C SER A 39 33.17 29.42 17.41
N ALA A 40 33.36 29.12 16.12
CA ALA A 40 34.50 29.57 15.34
C ALA A 40 34.30 30.98 14.73
N PHE A 41 33.10 31.55 14.87
CA PHE A 41 32.72 32.83 14.27
C PHE A 41 31.94 33.69 15.26
N ASP A 42 32.19 34.98 15.25
CA ASP A 42 31.36 35.95 15.96
C ASP A 42 30.00 36.18 15.24
N PRO A 43 29.04 36.88 15.85
CA PRO A 43 27.72 37.11 15.24
C PRO A 43 27.75 37.87 13.90
N ALA A 44 28.68 38.81 13.72
CA ALA A 44 28.79 39.61 12.50
C ALA A 44 29.43 38.78 11.36
N GLU A 45 30.43 37.97 11.68
CA GLU A 45 31.05 37.00 10.78
C GLU A 45 30.04 35.95 10.31
N LYS A 46 29.19 35.43 11.21
CA LYS A 46 28.10 34.50 10.83
C LYS A 46 27.13 35.13 9.84
N THR A 47 26.74 36.38 10.08
CA THR A 47 25.82 37.10 9.20
C THR A 47 26.42 37.27 7.81
N THR A 48 27.68 37.69 7.74
CA THR A 48 28.43 37.84 6.48
C THR A 48 28.57 36.50 5.76
N LEU A 49 28.96 35.44 6.47
CA LEU A 49 29.13 34.10 5.91
C LEU A 49 27.83 33.56 5.31
N LEU A 50 26.70 33.67 6.03
CA LEU A 50 25.41 33.20 5.56
C LEU A 50 24.89 34.03 4.38
N ALA A 51 25.12 35.35 4.37
CA ALA A 51 24.79 36.21 3.24
C ALA A 51 25.58 35.79 1.98
N LEU A 52 26.89 35.56 2.10
CA LEU A 52 27.74 35.11 0.99
C LEU A 52 27.34 33.72 0.49
N ALA A 53 27.06 32.80 1.42
CA ALA A 53 26.62 31.45 1.08
C ALA A 53 25.27 31.45 0.35
N THR A 54 24.34 32.31 0.78
CA THR A 54 23.03 32.48 0.13
C THR A 54 23.19 33.07 -1.27
N ALA A 55 24.05 34.08 -1.44
CA ALA A 55 24.32 34.66 -2.75
C ALA A 55 24.95 33.65 -3.72
N ARG A 56 25.92 32.86 -3.26
CA ARG A 56 26.53 31.80 -4.09
C ARG A 56 25.57 30.65 -4.41
N ALA A 57 24.66 30.32 -3.50
CA ALA A 57 23.59 29.36 -3.79
C ALA A 57 22.63 29.91 -4.85
N ALA A 58 22.23 31.18 -4.77
CA ALA A 58 21.39 31.84 -5.77
C ALA A 58 22.07 31.93 -7.16
N ALA A 59 23.40 32.04 -7.20
CA ALA A 59 24.20 32.01 -8.43
C ALA A 59 24.45 30.58 -8.97
N GLY A 60 24.01 29.53 -8.28
CA GLY A 60 24.22 28.13 -8.67
C GLY A 60 25.63 27.59 -8.39
N GLU A 61 26.49 28.35 -7.71
CA GLU A 61 27.85 27.92 -7.32
C GLU A 61 27.85 26.97 -6.11
N LEU A 62 26.82 27.09 -5.27
CA LEU A 62 26.58 26.19 -4.14
C LEU A 62 25.27 25.45 -4.33
N ASN A 63 25.38 24.14 -4.46
CA ASN A 63 24.24 23.26 -4.63
C ASN A 63 24.03 22.37 -3.39
N PRO A 64 22.79 21.98 -3.10
CA PRO A 64 22.56 20.86 -2.19
C PRO A 64 23.33 19.63 -2.68
N PRO A 65 23.84 18.77 -1.78
CA PRO A 65 24.34 17.48 -2.20
C PRO A 65 23.24 16.71 -2.94
N PRO A 66 23.57 15.91 -3.98
CA PRO A 66 22.59 15.10 -4.66
C PRO A 66 21.96 14.16 -3.64
N VAL A 67 20.63 14.12 -3.63
CA VAL A 67 19.88 13.16 -2.83
C VAL A 67 20.20 11.78 -3.42
N PRO A 68 20.63 10.79 -2.61
CA PRO A 68 20.80 9.43 -3.09
C PRO A 68 19.51 8.95 -3.74
N PRO A 69 19.56 8.17 -4.84
CA PRO A 69 18.34 7.65 -5.44
C PRO A 69 17.58 6.78 -4.44
N PRO A 70 16.23 6.83 -4.44
CA PRO A 70 15.39 5.96 -3.65
C PRO A 70 15.79 4.49 -3.84
N ARG A 71 15.95 3.76 -2.73
CA ARG A 71 16.25 2.32 -2.75
C ARG A 71 15.02 1.54 -2.31
N PRO A 72 14.80 0.31 -2.79
CA PRO A 72 13.74 -0.54 -2.25
C PRO A 72 13.89 -0.69 -0.74
N ALA A 73 12.78 -0.56 -0.02
CA ALA A 73 12.68 -0.62 1.44
C ALA A 73 11.88 -1.85 1.91
N ILE A 74 10.75 -2.14 1.28
CA ILE A 74 9.90 -3.30 1.58
C ILE A 74 9.35 -3.87 0.27
N SER A 75 9.46 -5.18 0.11
CA SER A 75 8.75 -5.93 -0.93
C SER A 75 7.41 -6.41 -0.40
N LEU A 76 6.36 -6.18 -1.17
CA LEU A 76 5.01 -6.63 -0.89
C LEU A 76 4.56 -7.58 -1.99
N SER A 77 3.96 -8.69 -1.61
CA SER A 77 3.38 -9.66 -2.56
C SER A 77 1.98 -10.07 -2.11
N ALA A 78 1.09 -10.29 -3.08
CA ALA A 78 -0.20 -10.89 -2.81
C ALA A 78 -0.03 -12.35 -2.38
N LYS A 79 -0.75 -12.77 -1.33
CA LYS A 79 -0.68 -14.15 -0.83
C LYS A 79 -1.33 -15.15 -1.76
N HIS A 80 -2.35 -14.71 -2.49
CA HIS A 80 -3.07 -15.51 -3.45
C HIS A 80 -2.77 -14.98 -4.86
N ALA A 81 -2.51 -15.90 -5.78
CA ALA A 81 -2.50 -15.57 -7.20
C ALA A 81 -3.86 -15.00 -7.59
N GLY A 82 -3.89 -14.04 -8.50
CA GLY A 82 -5.11 -13.35 -8.90
C GLY A 82 -4.99 -12.80 -10.32
N PRO A 83 -6.04 -12.15 -10.84
CA PRO A 83 -5.96 -11.48 -12.14
C PRO A 83 -4.98 -10.31 -12.08
N GLU A 84 -4.55 -9.86 -13.26
CA GLU A 84 -3.62 -8.73 -13.38
C GLU A 84 -4.25 -7.48 -12.79
N GLY A 85 -3.54 -6.85 -11.85
CA GLY A 85 -4.07 -5.69 -11.12
C GLY A 85 -5.18 -6.07 -10.16
N ASN A 86 -4.99 -7.16 -9.40
CA ASN A 86 -5.88 -7.76 -8.38
C ASN A 86 -6.59 -6.82 -7.39
N GLY A 87 -6.40 -5.51 -7.48
CA GLY A 87 -7.10 -4.47 -6.75
C GLY A 87 -6.54 -4.25 -5.37
N ILE A 88 -5.35 -4.82 -5.07
CA ILE A 88 -4.74 -4.74 -3.75
C ILE A 88 -3.96 -3.43 -3.60
N VAL A 89 -4.36 -2.64 -2.62
CA VAL A 89 -3.67 -1.44 -2.17
C VAL A 89 -3.18 -1.67 -0.76
N VAL A 90 -1.89 -1.48 -0.54
CA VAL A 90 -1.26 -1.57 0.77
C VAL A 90 -0.85 -0.18 1.23
N THR A 91 -1.32 0.23 2.39
CA THR A 91 -0.87 1.44 3.08
C THR A 91 0.09 1.04 4.17
N THR A 92 1.31 1.57 4.13
CA THR A 92 2.33 1.38 5.17
C THR A 92 2.52 2.69 5.91
N THR A 93 2.40 2.66 7.23
CA THR A 93 2.71 3.82 8.09
C THR A 93 3.94 3.52 8.90
N VAL A 94 4.94 4.41 8.83
CA VAL A 94 6.20 4.30 9.57
C VAL A 94 6.23 5.34 10.69
N GLU A 95 6.45 4.87 11.92
CA GLU A 95 6.64 5.73 13.08
C GLU A 95 8.08 6.21 13.20
N ALA A 96 8.29 7.37 13.83
CA ALA A 96 9.63 7.87 14.11
C ALA A 96 10.42 6.86 14.98
N GLY A 97 11.64 6.55 14.55
CA GLY A 97 12.52 5.62 15.25
C GLY A 97 13.73 5.24 14.41
N ALA A 98 14.70 4.58 15.04
CA ALA A 98 15.84 4.03 14.29
C ALA A 98 15.39 2.87 13.38
N PRO A 99 16.03 2.64 12.22
CA PRO A 99 15.55 1.71 11.19
C PRO A 99 15.09 0.32 11.65
N LEU A 100 15.81 -0.28 12.60
CA LEU A 100 15.52 -1.64 13.08
C LEU A 100 14.45 -1.72 14.16
N VAL A 101 14.12 -0.60 14.81
CA VAL A 101 13.17 -0.55 15.94
C VAL A 101 11.94 0.30 15.65
N ALA A 102 11.96 1.07 14.55
CA ALA A 102 10.81 1.82 14.09
C ALA A 102 9.65 0.86 13.85
N LYS A 103 8.49 1.25 14.35
CA LYS A 103 7.27 0.47 14.21
C LYS A 103 6.59 0.82 12.90
N LEU A 104 6.15 -0.22 12.21
CA LEU A 104 5.38 -0.15 10.98
C LEU A 104 3.99 -0.71 11.22
N SER A 105 2.98 -0.03 10.71
CA SER A 105 1.63 -0.59 10.56
C SER A 105 1.28 -0.71 9.10
N LEU A 106 0.76 -1.87 8.72
CA LEU A 106 0.29 -2.12 7.36
C LEU A 106 -1.22 -2.24 7.38
N LYS A 107 -1.87 -1.69 6.35
CA LYS A 107 -3.27 -1.89 6.02
C LYS A 107 -3.33 -2.37 4.57
N ALA A 108 -4.02 -3.48 4.32
CA ALA A 108 -4.32 -3.96 2.98
C ALA A 108 -5.82 -3.84 2.69
N VAL A 109 -6.14 -3.35 1.49
CA VAL A 109 -7.50 -3.29 0.94
C VAL A 109 -7.49 -3.97 -0.42
N GLN A 110 -8.46 -4.84 -0.68
CA GLN A 110 -8.70 -5.39 -2.01
C GLN A 110 -10.14 -5.11 -2.42
N THR A 111 -10.32 -4.61 -3.66
CA THR A 111 -11.65 -4.42 -4.25
C THR A 111 -11.74 -5.19 -5.55
N ASN A 112 -12.75 -6.05 -5.67
CA ASN A 112 -13.08 -6.77 -6.89
C ASN A 112 -14.51 -6.41 -7.32
N VAL A 113 -14.66 -6.04 -8.59
CA VAL A 113 -15.95 -5.68 -9.18
C VAL A 113 -16.20 -6.61 -10.36
N TYR A 114 -17.35 -7.29 -10.33
CA TYR A 114 -17.78 -8.26 -11.33
C TYR A 114 -19.08 -7.76 -11.99
N PRO A 115 -19.00 -6.94 -13.05
CA PRO A 115 -20.17 -6.37 -13.70
C PRO A 115 -20.77 -7.30 -14.77
N GLY A 116 -21.96 -6.95 -15.24
CA GLY A 116 -22.58 -7.59 -16.41
C GLY A 116 -23.04 -9.05 -16.20
N LEU A 117 -23.28 -9.44 -14.95
CA LEU A 117 -23.69 -10.79 -14.60
C LEU A 117 -25.18 -10.96 -14.88
N ALA A 118 -25.55 -11.89 -15.75
CA ALA A 118 -26.96 -12.14 -16.09
C ALA A 118 -27.61 -13.26 -15.26
N THR A 119 -26.79 -14.15 -14.65
CA THR A 119 -27.27 -15.34 -13.93
C THR A 119 -26.32 -15.70 -12.78
N ALA A 120 -26.78 -16.56 -11.87
CA ALA A 120 -25.93 -17.17 -10.84
C ALA A 120 -24.74 -17.95 -11.44
N LYS A 121 -24.95 -18.64 -12.57
CA LYS A 121 -23.86 -19.33 -13.29
C LYS A 121 -22.83 -18.33 -13.84
N ALA A 122 -23.25 -17.19 -14.36
CA ALA A 122 -22.34 -16.14 -14.81
C ALA A 122 -21.51 -15.59 -13.64
N ALA A 123 -22.13 -15.37 -12.47
CA ALA A 123 -21.42 -14.98 -11.26
C ALA A 123 -20.38 -16.04 -10.85
N ALA A 124 -20.75 -17.32 -10.85
CA ALA A 124 -19.83 -18.40 -10.53
C ALA A 124 -18.65 -18.47 -11.52
N LEU A 125 -18.88 -18.29 -12.82
CA LEU A 125 -17.81 -18.25 -13.83
C LEU A 125 -16.85 -17.06 -13.65
N ALA A 126 -17.38 -15.89 -13.30
CA ALA A 126 -16.60 -14.66 -13.16
C ALA A 126 -15.81 -14.60 -11.84
N ILE A 127 -16.42 -15.03 -10.72
CA ILE A 127 -15.83 -14.98 -9.38
C ILE A 127 -14.99 -16.24 -9.12
N GLY A 128 -15.40 -17.37 -9.70
CA GLY A 128 -14.91 -18.70 -9.37
C GLY A 128 -15.62 -19.30 -8.15
N VAL A 129 -15.40 -20.59 -7.94
CA VAL A 129 -16.10 -21.40 -6.94
C VAL A 129 -15.16 -22.00 -5.91
N ASP A 130 -15.72 -22.38 -4.76
CA ASP A 130 -14.98 -23.02 -3.66
C ASP A 130 -14.48 -24.43 -4.02
N SER A 131 -15.33 -25.19 -4.71
CA SER A 131 -15.12 -26.61 -5.03
C SER A 131 -15.46 -26.88 -6.49
N PRO A 132 -14.55 -26.59 -7.45
CA PRO A 132 -14.83 -26.82 -8.87
C PRO A 132 -14.89 -28.33 -9.19
N THR A 133 -15.72 -28.68 -10.18
CA THR A 133 -15.91 -30.07 -10.63
C THR A 133 -14.79 -30.56 -11.55
N GLY A 134 -14.04 -29.64 -12.18
CA GLY A 134 -13.02 -29.94 -13.18
C GLY A 134 -13.56 -30.24 -14.58
N THR A 135 -14.87 -30.13 -14.82
CA THR A 135 -15.47 -30.35 -16.14
C THR A 135 -15.24 -29.15 -17.04
N ALA A 136 -14.99 -29.38 -18.34
CA ALA A 136 -14.79 -28.29 -19.30
C ALA A 136 -16.04 -27.39 -19.38
N GLY A 137 -15.85 -26.08 -19.19
CA GLY A 137 -16.94 -25.09 -19.18
C GLY A 137 -17.58 -24.85 -17.82
N ASP A 138 -17.17 -25.57 -16.76
CA ASP A 138 -17.58 -25.27 -15.39
C ASP A 138 -16.73 -24.15 -14.79
N PRO A 139 -17.27 -23.42 -13.79
CA PRO A 139 -16.51 -22.46 -13.00
C PRO A 139 -15.20 -23.03 -12.47
N LEU A 140 -14.13 -22.24 -12.62
CA LEU A 140 -12.82 -22.57 -12.05
C LEU A 140 -12.79 -22.25 -10.56
N LYS A 141 -11.76 -22.77 -9.87
CA LYS A 141 -11.50 -22.39 -8.48
C LYS A 141 -11.32 -20.87 -8.39
N GLY A 142 -12.05 -20.22 -7.49
CA GLY A 142 -11.90 -18.79 -7.26
C GLY A 142 -10.55 -18.44 -6.66
N THR A 143 -10.02 -17.28 -7.04
CA THR A 143 -8.67 -16.81 -6.70
C THR A 143 -8.66 -15.51 -5.88
N GLY A 144 -9.82 -14.88 -5.72
CA GLY A 144 -9.99 -13.68 -4.89
C GLY A 144 -10.27 -13.98 -3.42
N VAL A 145 -10.69 -12.95 -2.68
CA VAL A 145 -11.07 -13.03 -1.26
C VAL A 145 -12.44 -13.64 -0.99
N ALA A 146 -13.25 -13.78 -2.04
CA ALA A 146 -14.54 -14.45 -1.98
C ALA A 146 -14.70 -15.38 -3.19
N VAL A 147 -15.52 -16.40 -2.99
CA VAL A 147 -15.85 -17.43 -3.99
C VAL A 147 -17.35 -17.72 -3.93
N VAL A 148 -17.91 -18.25 -5.02
CA VAL A 148 -19.29 -18.74 -5.01
C VAL A 148 -19.31 -20.18 -4.48
N LYS A 149 -20.24 -20.52 -3.58
CA LYS A 149 -20.44 -21.90 -3.14
C LYS A 149 -21.00 -22.73 -4.28
N GLN A 150 -20.25 -23.69 -4.80
CA GLN A 150 -20.62 -24.49 -5.98
C GLN A 150 -22.02 -25.11 -5.83
N SER A 151 -22.35 -25.65 -4.66
CA SER A 151 -23.63 -26.33 -4.41
C SER A 151 -24.84 -25.39 -4.28
N SER A 152 -24.62 -24.07 -4.26
CA SER A 152 -25.68 -23.07 -4.09
C SER A 152 -26.14 -22.46 -5.41
N ILE A 153 -25.45 -22.76 -6.52
CA ILE A 153 -25.69 -22.12 -7.81
C ILE A 153 -27.04 -22.58 -8.35
N ASN A 154 -27.99 -21.67 -8.37
CA ASN A 154 -29.31 -21.89 -8.92
C ASN A 154 -29.27 -21.79 -10.46
N ALA A 155 -30.03 -22.66 -11.13
CA ALA A 155 -30.15 -22.64 -12.59
C ALA A 155 -31.14 -21.57 -13.11
N ALA A 156 -31.89 -20.93 -12.22
CA ALA A 156 -32.85 -19.88 -12.58
C ALA A 156 -32.15 -18.65 -13.19
N THR A 157 -32.90 -17.94 -14.03
CA THR A 157 -32.48 -16.69 -14.68
C THR A 157 -32.99 -15.45 -13.94
N ASP A 158 -33.50 -15.63 -12.72
CA ASP A 158 -33.97 -14.55 -11.86
C ASP A 158 -32.80 -13.60 -11.54
N LEU A 159 -33.04 -12.28 -11.58
CA LEU A 159 -32.07 -11.29 -11.12
C LEU A 159 -32.07 -11.19 -9.59
N PRO A 160 -30.92 -10.90 -8.98
CA PRO A 160 -30.84 -10.77 -7.54
C PRO A 160 -31.52 -9.48 -7.06
N LYS A 161 -31.96 -9.52 -5.80
CA LYS A 161 -32.28 -8.31 -5.06
C LYS A 161 -31.02 -7.45 -4.91
N VAL A 162 -31.19 -6.12 -4.93
CA VAL A 162 -30.10 -5.20 -4.56
C VAL A 162 -29.70 -5.43 -3.11
N VAL A 163 -28.41 -5.59 -2.88
CA VAL A 163 -27.81 -5.80 -1.56
C VAL A 163 -26.85 -4.65 -1.29
N ALA A 164 -27.15 -3.83 -0.29
CA ALA A 164 -26.23 -2.82 0.20
C ALA A 164 -24.94 -3.48 0.76
N PRO A 165 -23.80 -2.77 0.78
CA PRO A 165 -22.55 -3.32 1.30
C PRO A 165 -22.75 -3.96 2.69
N THR A 166 -22.59 -5.28 2.76
CA THR A 166 -22.86 -6.08 3.95
C THR A 166 -21.66 -6.99 4.21
N VAL A 167 -21.32 -7.21 5.48
CA VAL A 167 -20.25 -8.14 5.88
C VAL A 167 -20.61 -9.55 5.40
N VAL A 168 -19.66 -10.24 4.78
CA VAL A 168 -19.82 -11.64 4.37
C VAL A 168 -19.51 -12.51 5.59
N PRO A 169 -20.50 -13.22 6.17
CA PRO A 169 -20.25 -14.07 7.32
C PRO A 169 -19.49 -15.34 6.89
N ALA A 170 -18.87 -16.03 7.86
CA ALA A 170 -18.14 -17.27 7.60
C ALA A 170 -19.01 -18.36 6.94
N ALA A 171 -20.30 -18.39 7.25
CA ALA A 171 -21.27 -19.31 6.64
C ALA A 171 -21.66 -18.94 5.19
N GLY A 172 -21.34 -17.71 4.77
CA GLY A 172 -21.66 -17.15 3.46
C GLY A 172 -22.83 -16.17 3.45
N LEU A 173 -22.81 -15.27 2.47
CA LEU A 173 -23.87 -14.34 2.16
C LEU A 173 -24.75 -14.90 1.04
N ASP A 174 -26.01 -15.20 1.34
CA ASP A 174 -26.97 -15.60 0.33
C ASP A 174 -27.40 -14.42 -0.53
N VAL A 175 -27.16 -14.53 -1.84
CA VAL A 175 -27.69 -13.61 -2.84
C VAL A 175 -29.01 -14.19 -3.34
N LYS A 176 -30.11 -13.52 -3.00
CA LYS A 176 -31.47 -13.99 -3.25
C LYS A 176 -32.13 -13.30 -4.43
N SER A 177 -33.17 -13.92 -4.99
CA SER A 177 -34.07 -13.30 -5.96
C SER A 177 -34.74 -12.05 -5.39
N ALA A 178 -35.28 -11.19 -6.26
CA ALA A 178 -35.91 -9.92 -5.86
C ALA A 178 -37.04 -10.07 -4.83
N ASP A 179 -37.75 -11.20 -4.83
CA ASP A 179 -38.86 -11.57 -3.94
C ASP A 179 -38.42 -12.38 -2.70
N ASP A 180 -37.10 -12.56 -2.51
CA ASP A 180 -36.49 -13.37 -1.45
C ASP A 180 -36.91 -14.86 -1.44
N SER A 181 -37.58 -15.36 -2.49
CA SER A 181 -38.12 -16.73 -2.54
C SER A 181 -37.07 -17.80 -2.81
N LYS A 182 -35.94 -17.44 -3.45
CA LYS A 182 -34.87 -18.36 -3.82
C LYS A 182 -33.50 -17.77 -3.51
N VAL A 183 -32.59 -18.62 -3.04
CA VAL A 183 -31.15 -18.33 -3.10
C VAL A 183 -30.68 -18.60 -4.52
N LEU A 184 -30.09 -17.59 -5.15
CA LEU A 184 -29.51 -17.69 -6.49
C LEU A 184 -28.09 -18.24 -6.42
N PHE A 185 -27.31 -17.75 -5.45
CA PHE A 185 -26.01 -18.28 -5.08
C PHE A 185 -25.61 -17.75 -3.70
N THR A 186 -24.67 -18.43 -3.04
CA THR A 186 -24.07 -18.01 -1.78
C THR A 186 -22.63 -17.58 -2.02
N LEU A 187 -22.28 -16.36 -1.63
CA LEU A 187 -20.89 -15.88 -1.60
C LEU A 187 -20.23 -16.33 -0.30
N LEU A 188 -19.15 -17.08 -0.40
CA LEU A 188 -18.33 -17.51 0.72
C LEU A 188 -17.04 -16.69 0.79
N PRO A 189 -16.49 -16.45 1.98
CA PRO A 189 -15.09 -16.10 2.10
C PRO A 189 -14.22 -17.19 1.47
N ALA A 190 -13.14 -16.79 0.80
CA ALA A 190 -12.19 -17.75 0.25
C ALA A 190 -11.46 -18.51 1.38
N ALA A 191 -10.94 -19.69 1.04
CA ALA A 191 -10.25 -20.55 2.00
C ALA A 191 -9.10 -19.82 2.73
N GLY A 192 -8.96 -20.07 4.03
CA GLY A 192 -7.95 -19.42 4.87
C GLY A 192 -8.38 -18.08 5.46
N TYR A 193 -9.58 -17.59 5.13
CA TYR A 193 -10.19 -16.47 5.84
C TYR A 193 -10.63 -16.93 7.25
N THR A 194 -9.98 -16.37 8.27
CA THR A 194 -10.17 -16.77 9.68
C THR A 194 -10.52 -15.61 10.60
N VAL A 195 -10.51 -14.38 10.07
CA VAL A 195 -10.86 -13.15 10.78
C VAL A 195 -12.31 -12.76 10.45
N THR A 196 -12.87 -11.75 11.12
CA THR A 196 -14.28 -11.32 10.95
C THR A 196 -14.42 -9.81 10.84
N GLY A 197 -15.15 -9.36 9.81
CA GLY A 197 -15.63 -7.98 9.66
C GLY A 197 -14.99 -7.19 8.52
N GLY A 198 -13.83 -7.62 8.01
CA GLY A 198 -13.14 -6.95 6.91
C GLY A 198 -13.63 -7.31 5.52
N LEU A 199 -14.24 -8.49 5.34
CA LEU A 199 -14.83 -8.89 4.07
C LEU A 199 -16.30 -8.44 3.96
N SER A 200 -16.62 -7.71 2.90
CA SER A 200 -17.97 -7.25 2.58
C SER A 200 -18.30 -7.43 1.11
N ALA A 201 -19.59 -7.58 0.81
CA ALA A 201 -20.08 -7.66 -0.55
C ALA A 201 -21.32 -6.78 -0.75
N ALA A 202 -21.51 -6.31 -1.98
CA ALA A 202 -22.69 -5.58 -2.42
C ALA A 202 -23.15 -6.14 -3.77
N VAL A 203 -24.45 -6.06 -4.01
CA VAL A 203 -25.07 -6.45 -5.29
C VAL A 203 -25.88 -5.26 -5.79
N ALA A 204 -25.59 -4.81 -7.00
CA ALA A 204 -26.31 -3.74 -7.66
C ALA A 204 -26.90 -4.25 -8.98
N LEU A 205 -28.10 -3.78 -9.34
CA LEU A 205 -28.65 -4.00 -10.67
C LEU A 205 -28.12 -2.93 -11.62
N ASP A 206 -27.82 -3.34 -12.85
CA ASP A 206 -27.56 -2.39 -13.93
C ASP A 206 -28.85 -1.57 -14.23
N PRO A 207 -28.76 -0.29 -14.63
CA PRO A 207 -29.94 0.53 -14.92
C PRO A 207 -30.87 -0.06 -15.99
N SER A 208 -30.36 -0.91 -16.89
CA SER A 208 -31.20 -1.63 -17.86
C SER A 208 -32.09 -2.72 -17.25
N GLY A 209 -31.80 -3.15 -16.02
CA GLY A 209 -32.52 -4.22 -15.34
C GLY A 209 -32.31 -5.60 -15.99
N THR A 210 -31.22 -5.80 -16.72
CA THR A 210 -30.91 -7.07 -17.42
C THR A 210 -29.74 -7.83 -16.81
N THR A 211 -28.87 -7.14 -16.08
CA THR A 211 -27.69 -7.70 -15.44
C THR A 211 -27.50 -7.10 -14.04
N PHE A 212 -26.60 -7.71 -13.28
CA PHE A 212 -26.18 -7.23 -11.97
C PHE A 212 -24.66 -7.17 -11.88
N THR A 213 -24.20 -6.43 -10.87
CA THR A 213 -22.80 -6.32 -10.49
C THR A 213 -22.62 -6.82 -9.08
N VAL A 214 -21.63 -7.70 -8.86
CA VAL A 214 -21.17 -8.06 -7.52
C VAL A 214 -19.89 -7.28 -7.23
N THR A 215 -19.88 -6.55 -6.12
CA THR A 215 -18.68 -5.88 -5.62
C THR A 215 -18.27 -6.55 -4.32
N VAL A 216 -17.04 -7.06 -4.26
CA VAL A 216 -16.45 -7.65 -3.06
C VAL A 216 -15.30 -6.75 -2.60
N VAL A 217 -15.31 -6.39 -1.33
CA VAL A 217 -14.27 -5.56 -0.71
C VAL A 217 -13.75 -6.24 0.54
N TYR A 218 -12.44 -6.43 0.58
CA TYR A 218 -11.72 -6.72 1.81
C TYR A 218 -11.02 -5.47 2.31
N ASP A 219 -11.24 -5.11 3.57
CA ASP A 219 -10.50 -4.05 4.26
C ASP A 219 -9.99 -4.56 5.61
N SER A 220 -8.68 -4.84 5.70
CA SER A 220 -8.03 -5.32 6.93
C SER A 220 -8.21 -4.40 8.15
N SER A 221 -8.50 -3.11 7.97
CA SER A 221 -8.75 -2.19 9.10
C SER A 221 -10.13 -2.33 9.73
N LYS A 222 -11.05 -3.02 9.06
CA LYS A 222 -12.40 -3.32 9.58
C LYS A 222 -12.47 -4.67 10.28
N GLU A 223 -11.40 -5.45 10.23
CA GLU A 223 -11.30 -6.73 10.92
C GLU A 223 -11.24 -6.54 12.44
N THR A 224 -11.91 -7.42 13.17
CA THR A 224 -11.80 -7.47 14.63
C THR A 224 -10.44 -8.05 15.04
N GLY A 225 -9.68 -7.33 15.87
CA GLY A 225 -8.43 -7.81 16.47
C GLY A 225 -7.40 -6.71 16.69
N THR A 226 -6.23 -7.09 17.20
CA THR A 226 -5.14 -6.14 17.47
C THR A 226 -4.35 -5.84 16.20
N ASN A 227 -4.27 -4.56 15.83
CA ASN A 227 -3.37 -4.06 14.78
C ASN A 227 -1.94 -4.00 15.32
N THR A 228 -1.32 -5.17 15.50
CA THR A 228 0.05 -5.27 16.00
C THR A 228 0.99 -4.61 15.00
N LYS A 229 1.79 -3.65 15.49
CA LYS A 229 2.83 -3.03 14.66
C LYS A 229 4.02 -3.98 14.56
N VAL A 230 4.60 -4.05 13.37
CA VAL A 230 5.79 -4.85 13.08
C VAL A 230 7.02 -3.96 13.00
N THR A 231 8.21 -4.57 12.95
CA THR A 231 9.47 -3.88 12.62
C THR A 231 10.02 -4.49 11.33
N LEU A 232 11.10 -3.91 10.79
CA LEU A 232 11.82 -4.54 9.66
C LEU A 232 12.30 -5.97 9.99
N GLN A 233 12.49 -6.30 11.27
CA GLN A 233 12.93 -7.63 11.72
C GLN A 233 11.79 -8.66 11.80
N THR A 234 10.53 -8.21 11.77
CA THR A 234 9.36 -9.07 11.99
C THR A 234 8.34 -8.93 10.85
N LEU A 235 8.80 -8.60 9.65
CA LEU A 235 7.94 -8.44 8.46
C LEU A 235 7.27 -9.75 8.04
N ASP A 236 7.85 -10.89 8.40
CA ASP A 236 7.29 -12.23 8.22
C ASP A 236 6.11 -12.53 9.18
N GLN A 237 5.97 -11.73 10.24
CA GLN A 237 4.95 -11.88 11.28
C GLN A 237 3.87 -10.79 11.19
N LEU A 238 3.38 -10.52 9.98
CA LEU A 238 2.28 -9.58 9.79
C LEU A 238 1.04 -10.01 10.61
N PRO A 239 0.25 -9.05 11.13
CA PRO A 239 -1.02 -9.35 11.77
C PRO A 239 -1.91 -10.20 10.86
N ALA A 240 -2.66 -11.15 11.42
CA ALA A 240 -3.46 -12.11 10.64
C ALA A 240 -4.39 -11.41 9.62
N GLN A 241 -4.93 -10.25 9.96
CA GLN A 241 -5.77 -9.42 9.09
C GLN A 241 -5.03 -8.98 7.83
N VAL A 242 -3.76 -8.60 7.94
CA VAL A 242 -2.95 -8.16 6.80
C VAL A 242 -2.37 -9.36 6.07
N ALA A 243 -1.88 -10.35 6.83
CA ALA A 243 -1.31 -11.61 6.34
C ALA A 243 -2.30 -12.50 5.58
N TYR A 244 -3.60 -12.19 5.62
CA TYR A 244 -4.60 -12.83 4.77
C TYR A 244 -4.43 -12.42 3.30
N LEU A 245 -4.13 -11.14 3.03
CA LEU A 245 -4.00 -10.63 1.68
C LEU A 245 -2.58 -10.56 1.16
N VAL A 246 -1.65 -10.14 2.00
CA VAL A 246 -0.31 -9.75 1.56
C VAL A 246 0.77 -10.35 2.45
N LYS A 247 1.93 -10.57 1.85
CA LYS A 247 3.19 -10.86 2.52
C LYS A 247 4.12 -9.66 2.37
N ALA A 248 4.90 -9.37 3.41
CA ALA A 248 5.94 -8.35 3.38
C ALA A 248 7.30 -8.98 3.64
N GLU A 249 8.33 -8.50 2.94
CA GLU A 249 9.71 -8.94 3.10
C GLU A 249 10.67 -7.76 2.95
N ALA A 250 11.81 -7.85 3.63
CA ALA A 250 12.92 -6.93 3.39
C ALA A 250 13.54 -7.23 2.00
N PRO A 251 13.89 -6.23 1.19
CA PRO A 251 14.64 -6.42 -0.04
C PRO A 251 16.02 -7.05 0.23
N GLN A 252 16.56 -7.79 -0.75
CA GLN A 252 17.85 -8.47 -0.62
C GLN A 252 19.03 -7.53 -0.32
N SER A 253 18.94 -6.24 -0.64
CA SER A 253 20.06 -5.28 -0.55
C SER A 253 20.15 -4.49 0.76
N GLY A 254 19.55 -5.00 1.85
CA GLY A 254 19.70 -4.45 3.21
C GLY A 254 18.45 -3.72 3.72
N ALA A 255 18.33 -3.64 5.04
CA ALA A 255 17.16 -3.08 5.71
C ALA A 255 17.11 -1.54 5.56
N ALA A 256 16.06 -1.04 4.92
CA ALA A 256 15.76 0.38 4.84
C ALA A 256 14.29 0.63 5.15
N LEU A 257 13.97 1.77 5.76
CA LEU A 257 12.59 2.15 6.03
C LEU A 257 12.00 2.93 4.85
N PRO A 258 10.70 2.74 4.56
CA PRO A 258 9.94 3.72 3.79
C PRO A 258 9.95 5.11 4.46
N PRO A 259 9.54 6.17 3.76
CA PRO A 259 9.39 7.50 4.34
C PRO A 259 8.54 7.48 5.61
N LEU A 260 8.89 8.34 6.56
CA LEU A 260 8.08 8.56 7.76
C LEU A 260 6.65 8.98 7.38
N GLY A 261 5.67 8.52 8.15
CA GLY A 261 4.27 8.74 7.84
C GLY A 261 3.71 7.66 6.93
N SER A 262 2.67 8.00 6.16
CA SER A 262 1.86 7.02 5.41
C SER A 262 2.21 7.03 3.92
N THR A 263 2.55 5.85 3.40
CA THR A 263 2.82 5.61 1.98
C THR A 263 1.89 4.52 1.45
N THR A 264 1.31 4.73 0.27
CA THR A 264 0.44 3.75 -0.40
C THR A 264 1.16 3.10 -1.58
N THR A 265 1.00 1.79 -1.72
CA THR A 265 1.53 1.00 -2.83
C THR A 265 0.44 0.11 -3.38
N THR A 266 0.18 0.24 -4.68
CA THR A 266 -0.71 -0.66 -5.41
C THR A 266 0.10 -1.86 -5.89
N LEU A 267 -0.36 -3.08 -5.61
CA LEU A 267 0.27 -4.27 -6.16
C LEU A 267 -0.13 -4.41 -7.63
N THR A 268 0.84 -4.72 -8.48
CA THR A 268 0.64 -4.90 -9.92
C THR A 268 1.12 -6.27 -10.38
N GLY A 269 0.67 -6.68 -11.56
CA GLY A 269 0.80 -8.06 -12.02
C GLY A 269 -0.26 -8.96 -11.39
N GLY A 270 0.00 -10.28 -11.42
CA GLY A 270 -0.97 -11.31 -11.07
C GLY A 270 -1.54 -11.95 -12.33
N ALA A 271 -1.39 -13.25 -12.46
CA ALA A 271 -2.07 -14.06 -13.46
C ALA A 271 -2.42 -15.39 -12.77
N PRO A 272 -3.19 -16.29 -13.40
CA PRO A 272 -3.31 -17.65 -12.88
C PRO A 272 -1.91 -18.25 -12.60
N GLY A 273 -1.62 -18.52 -11.33
CA GLY A 273 -0.32 -19.04 -10.88
C GLY A 273 0.78 -18.01 -10.58
N LEU A 274 0.54 -16.70 -10.80
CA LEU A 274 1.47 -15.62 -10.48
C LEU A 274 0.88 -14.65 -9.45
N THR A 275 1.67 -14.25 -8.45
CA THR A 275 1.26 -13.29 -7.43
C THR A 275 1.55 -11.85 -7.89
N ALA A 276 0.65 -10.92 -7.57
CA ALA A 276 0.91 -9.50 -7.77
C ALA A 276 1.95 -9.00 -6.75
N ASN A 277 2.79 -8.05 -7.13
CA ASN A 277 3.87 -7.54 -6.29
C ASN A 277 3.92 -6.02 -6.29
N GLY A 278 4.60 -5.45 -5.31
CA GLY A 278 4.85 -4.03 -5.18
C GLY A 278 6.10 -3.77 -4.34
N LEU A 279 6.75 -2.62 -4.58
CA LEU A 279 7.92 -2.19 -3.82
C LEU A 279 7.64 -0.85 -3.18
N LEU A 280 7.90 -0.74 -1.88
CA LEU A 280 8.12 0.56 -1.23
C LEU A 280 9.57 0.95 -1.40
N TYR A 281 9.81 2.25 -1.56
CA TYR A 281 11.15 2.83 -1.67
C TYR A 281 11.44 3.73 -0.47
N THR A 282 12.72 3.99 -0.20
CA THR A 282 13.16 5.05 0.72
C THR A 282 12.81 6.43 0.17
N SER A 283 12.84 7.45 1.03
CA SER A 283 12.83 8.86 0.62
C SER A 283 14.09 9.24 -0.16
#